data_AF-A0A8B8E8V1-F1
#
_entry.id   AF-A0A8B8E8V1-F1
#
_cell.length_a   1.000
_cell.length_b   1.000
_cell.length_c   1.000
_cell.angle_alpha   90.00
_cell.angle_beta   90.00
_cell.angle_gamma   90.00
#
_symmetry.space_group_name_H-M   'P 1'
#
loop_
_entity.id
_entity.type
_entity.pdbx_description
1 polymer ?
#
loop_
_entity_poly.entity_id
_entity_poly.type
_entity_poly.pdbx_seq_one_letter_code
_entity_poly.pdbx_strand_id
1 'polypeptide(L)'
;MNLRGICPRKTVNMMNVRKVPLIIGLTILTLSFSMFTLYMTMFNHGPPSEIMEANRHILLKPQNEVQLAVGEEDEEDEEVSESVQSAKRWQKFVDDNKYVAIGDVFDSCDNKDRITLGKAILLPDKETGGLKVRTFINITLEQPLTEGEFLIDVKYNGKDLYDNHWEFCTIDENKEVRQVFCPYKPGFYAWATDKKIPNTSVSGKYYTRAWLNGDDGRMLTCGLTTFVL
;
A
#
# COMPACT_ATOMS: atom_id res chain seq x y z
N MET A 1 -19.40 -89.19 8.36
CA MET A 1 -18.18 -88.53 8.88
C MET A 1 -18.29 -87.04 8.61
N ASN A 2 -18.05 -86.23 9.64
CA ASN A 2 -18.13 -84.77 9.70
C ASN A 2 -17.03 -84.09 8.88
N LEU A 3 -17.36 -83.03 8.13
CA LEU A 3 -16.43 -81.93 7.83
C LEU A 3 -17.20 -80.61 7.83
N ARG A 4 -17.32 -79.98 9.01
CA ARG A 4 -17.69 -78.57 9.15
C ARG A 4 -16.46 -77.73 8.81
N GLY A 5 -16.53 -76.97 7.71
CA GLY A 5 -15.54 -75.96 7.37
C GLY A 5 -15.56 -74.83 8.39
N ILE A 6 -14.41 -74.59 9.03
CA ILE A 6 -14.19 -73.47 9.95
C ILE A 6 -13.78 -72.26 9.10
N CYS A 7 -14.68 -71.28 8.94
CA CYS A 7 -14.31 -69.95 8.48
C CYS A 7 -13.57 -69.22 9.61
N PRO A 8 -12.32 -68.75 9.43
CA PRO A 8 -11.68 -67.90 10.41
C PRO A 8 -12.34 -66.52 10.37
N ARG A 9 -13.11 -66.21 11.41
CA ARG A 9 -13.66 -64.87 11.64
C ARG A 9 -12.48 -63.94 11.93
N LYS A 10 -12.03 -63.16 10.93
CA LYS A 10 -11.11 -62.03 11.16
C LYS A 10 -11.77 -61.12 12.19
N THR A 11 -11.25 -61.14 13.42
CA THR A 11 -11.59 -60.18 14.46
C THR A 11 -11.04 -58.83 14.03
N VAL A 12 -11.87 -58.03 13.36
CA VAL A 12 -11.57 -56.61 13.16
C VAL A 12 -11.48 -56.00 14.56
N ASN A 13 -10.30 -55.47 14.89
CA ASN A 13 -9.97 -54.95 16.21
C ASN A 13 -10.88 -53.73 16.50
N MET A 14 -12.04 -53.95 17.12
CA MET A 14 -13.09 -52.94 17.35
C MET A 14 -12.61 -51.71 18.14
N MET A 15 -11.50 -51.85 18.89
CA MET A 15 -10.86 -50.74 19.59
C MET A 15 -10.23 -49.71 18.65
N ASN A 16 -9.79 -50.09 17.44
CA ASN A 16 -9.26 -49.12 16.47
C ASN A 16 -10.40 -48.30 15.85
N VAL A 17 -11.53 -48.93 15.52
CA VAL A 17 -12.65 -48.29 14.83
C VAL A 17 -13.30 -47.17 15.65
N ARG A 18 -13.31 -47.27 16.99
CA ARG A 18 -13.83 -46.20 17.88
C ARG A 18 -12.88 -45.02 18.05
N LYS A 19 -11.58 -45.21 17.84
CA LYS A 19 -10.55 -44.15 17.95
C LYS A 19 -10.42 -43.33 16.66
N VAL A 20 -10.69 -43.94 15.50
CA VAL A 20 -10.65 -43.25 14.20
C VAL A 20 -11.51 -41.96 14.16
N PRO A 21 -12.81 -41.96 14.54
CA PRO A 21 -13.62 -40.74 14.51
C PRO A 21 -13.16 -39.69 15.52
N LEU A 22 -12.62 -40.10 16.67
CA LEU A 22 -12.05 -39.19 17.67
C LEU A 22 -10.77 -38.50 17.14
N ILE A 23 -9.89 -39.28 16.49
CA ILE A 23 -8.67 -38.76 15.87
C ILE A 23 -9.02 -37.80 14.73
N ILE A 24 -9.97 -38.17 13.86
CA ILE A 24 -10.44 -37.30 12.77
C ILE A 24 -11.02 -36.00 13.35
N GLY A 25 -11.88 -36.08 14.37
CA GLY A 25 -12.43 -34.90 15.03
C GLY A 25 -11.35 -33.99 15.63
N LEU A 26 -10.36 -34.56 16.30
CA LEU A 26 -9.23 -33.80 16.86
C LEU A 26 -8.36 -33.16 15.76
N THR A 27 -8.14 -33.85 14.64
CA THR A 27 -7.40 -33.28 13.50
C THR A 27 -8.15 -32.11 12.85
N ILE A 28 -9.47 -32.20 12.69
CA ILE A 28 -10.27 -31.10 12.13
C ILE A 28 -10.29 -29.90 13.08
N LEU A 29 -10.40 -30.14 14.39
CA LEU A 29 -10.38 -29.08 15.40
C LEU A 29 -9.03 -28.35 15.42
N THR A 30 -7.93 -29.11 15.40
CA THR A 30 -6.57 -28.53 15.41
C THR A 30 -6.28 -27.76 14.13
N LEU A 31 -6.68 -28.26 12.96
CA LEU A 31 -6.56 -27.52 11.70
C LEU A 31 -7.42 -26.25 11.70
N SER A 32 -8.66 -26.32 12.16
CA SER A 32 -9.54 -25.15 12.29
C SER A 32 -8.96 -24.10 13.21
N PHE A 33 -8.42 -24.51 14.37
CA PHE A 33 -7.77 -23.61 15.32
C PHE A 33 -6.52 -22.98 14.72
N SER A 34 -5.67 -23.77 14.05
CA SER A 34 -4.48 -23.27 13.35
C SER A 34 -4.83 -22.23 12.29
N MET A 35 -5.85 -22.49 11.47
CA MET A 35 -6.33 -21.54 10.46
C MET A 35 -6.88 -20.27 11.09
N PHE A 36 -7.63 -20.39 12.19
CA PHE A 36 -8.12 -19.24 12.94
C PHE A 36 -6.98 -18.39 13.53
N THR A 37 -5.97 -19.02 14.14
CA THR A 37 -4.79 -18.30 14.67
C THR A 37 -4.00 -17.63 13.55
N LEU A 38 -3.79 -18.29 12.42
CA LEU A 38 -3.16 -17.68 11.25
C LEU A 38 -3.96 -16.50 10.73
N TYR A 39 -5.28 -16.64 10.62
CA TYR A 39 -6.14 -15.53 10.20
C TYR A 39 -6.03 -14.33 11.14
N MET A 40 -6.15 -14.56 12.44
CA MET A 40 -6.09 -13.49 13.45
C MET A 40 -4.70 -12.84 13.56
N THR A 41 -3.63 -13.55 13.20
CA THR A 41 -2.27 -12.97 13.23
C THR A 41 -1.92 -12.23 11.94
N MET A 42 -2.50 -12.63 10.81
CA MET A 42 -2.17 -12.06 9.50
C MET A 42 -3.13 -10.97 9.02
N PHE A 43 -4.39 -10.97 9.45
CA PHE A 43 -5.43 -10.09 8.90
C PHE A 43 -6.13 -9.23 9.95
N ASN A 44 -5.85 -9.43 11.25
CA ASN A 44 -6.37 -8.54 12.29
C ASN A 44 -5.33 -7.46 12.63
N HIS A 45 -5.44 -6.32 11.97
CA HIS A 45 -4.51 -5.20 12.08
C HIS A 45 -4.64 -4.38 13.38
N GLY A 46 -5.63 -4.69 14.23
CA GLY A 46 -5.98 -3.84 15.35
C GLY A 46 -6.75 -2.58 14.92
N PRO A 47 -6.96 -1.61 15.82
CA PRO A 47 -7.67 -0.38 15.51
C PRO A 47 -6.86 0.56 14.60
N PRO A 48 -7.51 1.35 13.74
CA PRO A 48 -6.86 2.32 12.85
C PRO A 48 -5.84 3.24 13.54
N SER A 49 -6.07 3.62 14.80
CA SER A 49 -5.17 4.48 15.57
C SER A 49 -3.79 3.85 15.83
N GLU A 50 -3.73 2.54 16.09
CA GLU A 50 -2.46 1.84 16.34
C GLU A 50 -1.64 1.75 15.06
N ILE A 51 -2.29 1.43 13.94
CA ILE A 51 -1.66 1.39 12.63
C ILE A 51 -1.14 2.78 12.25
N MET A 52 -1.95 3.82 12.43
CA MET A 52 -1.53 5.21 12.18
C MET A 52 -0.30 5.60 13.01
N GLU A 53 -0.24 5.19 14.27
CA GLU A 53 0.91 5.46 15.13
C GLU A 53 2.16 4.70 14.69
N ALA A 54 2.03 3.44 14.27
CA ALA A 54 3.13 2.67 13.69
C ALA A 54 3.69 3.32 12.41
N ASN A 55 2.86 4.06 11.68
CA ASN A 55 3.26 4.79 10.47
C ASN A 55 3.77 6.22 10.74
N ARG A 56 3.51 6.80 11.92
CA ARG A 56 3.90 8.19 12.26
C ARG A 56 5.40 8.44 12.14
N HIS A 57 6.21 7.41 12.40
CA HIS A 57 7.67 7.48 12.38
C HIS A 57 8.29 6.96 11.08
N ILE A 58 7.48 6.56 10.11
CA ILE A 58 7.96 6.20 8.77
C ILE A 58 8.25 7.50 8.03
N LEU A 59 9.32 8.18 8.45
CA LEU A 59 9.95 9.19 7.62
C LEU A 59 10.50 8.44 6.41
N LEU A 60 9.88 8.67 5.25
CA LEU A 60 10.63 8.57 4.01
C LEU A 60 11.76 9.58 4.16
N LYS A 61 12.95 9.12 4.60
CA LYS A 61 14.12 9.96 4.53
C LYS A 61 14.22 10.39 3.06
N PRO A 62 14.06 11.68 2.71
CA PRO A 62 14.44 12.11 1.38
C PRO A 62 15.89 11.66 1.21
N GLN A 63 16.22 11.03 0.09
CA GLN A 63 17.60 10.63 -0.22
C GLN A 63 18.54 11.85 -0.31
N ASN A 64 18.00 13.06 -0.22
CA ASN A 64 18.73 14.28 0.04
C ASN A 64 18.77 14.50 1.56
N GLU A 65 19.78 13.92 2.20
CA GLU A 65 20.32 14.48 3.45
C GLU A 65 20.96 15.84 3.12
N VAL A 66 20.12 16.83 2.79
CA VAL A 66 20.43 18.20 3.19
C VAL A 66 19.79 18.30 4.56
N GLN A 67 20.66 18.31 5.56
CA GLN A 67 20.34 18.48 6.96
C GLN A 67 19.15 19.45 7.11
N LEU A 68 18.00 18.93 7.53
CA LEU A 68 17.10 19.69 8.41
C LEU A 68 17.79 19.80 9.78
N ALA A 69 19.01 20.33 9.79
CA ALA A 69 19.54 20.99 10.96
C ALA A 69 18.70 22.26 11.05
N VAL A 70 17.78 22.25 12.00
CA VAL A 70 17.41 23.47 12.71
C VAL A 70 18.70 23.89 13.45
N GLY A 71 19.64 24.44 12.70
CA GLY A 71 20.91 24.98 13.13
C GLY A 71 20.82 26.48 12.96
N GLU A 72 21.23 27.18 14.00
CA GLU A 72 21.18 28.62 14.17
C GLU A 72 21.76 29.37 12.97
N GLU A 73 21.16 30.54 12.71
CA GLU A 73 21.68 31.71 12.01
C GLU A 73 23.08 31.54 11.39
N ASP A 74 23.14 31.42 10.06
CA ASP A 74 24.24 31.97 9.28
C ASP A 74 23.69 32.46 7.93
N GLU A 75 23.82 33.76 7.73
CA GLU A 75 23.46 34.52 6.54
C GLU A 75 24.43 34.19 5.38
N GLU A 76 24.03 33.32 4.45
CA GLU A 76 24.51 33.38 3.06
C GLU A 76 23.34 33.11 2.11
N ASP A 77 23.10 34.04 1.18
CA ASP A 77 22.06 34.03 0.15
C ASP A 77 22.28 32.91 -0.90
N GLU A 78 22.40 31.65 -0.48
CA GLU A 78 22.27 30.52 -1.41
C GLU A 78 20.80 30.37 -1.78
N GLU A 79 20.47 30.56 -3.07
CA GLU A 79 19.15 30.27 -3.61
C GLU A 79 18.76 28.81 -3.26
N VAL A 80 17.94 28.66 -2.21
CA VAL A 80 17.43 27.35 -1.79
C VAL A 80 16.71 26.72 -2.97
N SER A 81 17.18 25.56 -3.42
CA SER A 81 16.63 24.88 -4.59
C SER A 81 15.11 24.62 -4.48
N GLU A 82 14.40 24.65 -5.60
CA GLU A 82 12.94 24.41 -5.61
C GLU A 82 12.58 23.01 -5.10
N SER A 83 13.48 22.02 -5.22
CA SER A 83 13.29 20.70 -4.61
C SER A 83 13.23 20.77 -3.09
N VAL A 84 14.10 21.56 -2.45
CA VAL A 84 14.07 21.78 -0.99
C VAL A 84 12.86 22.61 -0.58
N GLN A 85 12.54 23.67 -1.33
CA GLN A 85 11.40 24.52 -1.01
C GLN A 85 10.07 23.76 -1.10
N SER A 86 9.86 23.00 -2.19
CA SER A 86 8.65 22.19 -2.39
C SER A 86 8.49 21.13 -1.29
N ALA A 87 9.57 20.45 -0.90
CA ALA A 87 9.55 19.49 0.21
C ALA A 87 9.15 20.16 1.53
N LYS A 88 9.71 21.33 1.86
CA LYS A 88 9.36 22.10 3.06
C LYS A 88 7.88 22.53 3.07
N ARG A 89 7.35 23.02 1.93
CA ARG A 89 5.93 23.43 1.82
C ARG A 89 4.99 22.24 2.08
N TRP A 90 5.28 21.08 1.50
CA TRP A 90 4.48 19.87 1.71
C TRP A 90 4.62 19.29 3.11
N GLN A 91 5.80 19.35 3.72
CA GLN A 91 5.99 18.93 5.10
C GLN A 91 5.21 19.83 6.06
N LYS A 92 5.28 21.15 5.87
CA LYS A 92 4.48 22.10 6.63
C LYS A 92 2.97 21.81 6.51
N PHE A 93 2.48 21.49 5.31
CA PHE A 93 1.10 21.09 5.10
C PHE A 93 0.71 19.85 5.92
N VAL A 94 1.57 18.83 5.97
CA VAL A 94 1.36 17.62 6.78
C VAL A 94 1.33 17.97 8.28
N ASP A 95 2.29 18.77 8.74
CA ASP A 95 2.46 19.11 10.15
C ASP A 95 1.30 19.98 10.67
N ASP A 96 0.94 21.04 9.93
CA ASP A 96 -0.15 21.96 10.27
C ASP A 96 -1.50 21.22 10.39
N ASN A 97 -1.70 20.18 9.58
CA ASN A 97 -2.91 19.35 9.60
C ASN A 97 -2.79 18.09 10.47
N LYS A 98 -1.64 17.86 11.11
CA LYS A 98 -1.35 16.68 11.96
C LYS A 98 -1.58 15.36 11.24
N TYR A 99 -1.30 15.30 9.95
CA TYR A 99 -1.47 14.10 9.14
C TYR A 99 -0.37 13.06 9.41
N VAL A 100 -0.69 11.79 9.17
CA VAL A 100 0.30 10.71 9.12
C VAL A 100 0.67 10.51 7.66
N ALA A 101 1.81 11.08 7.24
CA ALA A 101 2.32 10.89 5.89
C ALA A 101 2.96 9.50 5.77
N ILE A 102 2.65 8.81 4.67
CA ILE A 102 3.20 7.49 4.32
C ILE A 102 3.92 7.52 2.97
N GLY A 103 3.93 8.67 2.30
CA GLY A 103 4.41 8.75 0.94
C GLY A 103 4.53 10.17 0.41
N ASP A 104 5.36 10.30 -0.60
CA ASP A 104 5.59 11.53 -1.35
C ASP A 104 5.29 11.28 -2.83
N VAL A 105 4.85 12.34 -3.51
CA VAL A 105 4.67 12.36 -4.95
C VAL A 105 5.65 13.37 -5.52
N PHE A 106 6.38 12.98 -6.56
CA PHE A 106 7.44 13.75 -7.20
C PHE A 106 7.16 13.94 -8.68
N ASP A 107 7.90 14.83 -9.34
CA ASP A 107 7.97 14.95 -10.80
C ASP A 107 8.86 13.87 -11.45
N SER A 108 9.75 13.24 -10.68
CA SER A 108 10.62 12.16 -11.13
C SER A 108 10.90 11.13 -10.02
N CYS A 109 11.04 9.84 -10.36
CA CYS A 109 11.47 8.82 -9.40
C CYS A 109 12.98 8.85 -9.13
N ASP A 110 13.78 9.08 -10.17
CA ASP A 110 15.20 8.75 -10.18
C ASP A 110 16.11 9.99 -10.13
N ASN A 111 15.54 11.20 -10.29
CA ASN A 111 16.27 12.45 -10.11
C ASN A 111 16.52 12.76 -8.63
N LYS A 112 17.75 13.16 -8.28
CA LYS A 112 18.11 13.65 -6.94
C LYS A 112 17.45 14.99 -6.64
N ASP A 113 17.34 15.87 -7.63
CA ASP A 113 16.76 17.22 -7.46
C ASP A 113 15.27 17.27 -7.80
N ARG A 114 14.57 16.15 -7.62
CA ARG A 114 13.13 16.03 -7.88
C ARG A 114 12.30 17.00 -7.03
N ILE A 115 11.27 17.55 -7.63
CA ILE A 115 10.32 18.48 -6.99
C ILE A 115 9.22 17.67 -6.33
N THR A 116 8.87 18.00 -5.08
CA THR A 116 7.73 17.37 -4.40
C THR A 116 6.43 17.96 -4.93
N LEU A 117 5.66 17.15 -5.63
CA LEU A 117 4.35 17.49 -6.19
C LEU A 117 3.20 17.13 -5.25
N GLY A 118 3.41 16.30 -4.23
CA GLY A 118 2.32 15.78 -3.43
C GLY A 118 2.72 14.96 -2.21
N LYS A 119 1.69 14.57 -1.45
CA LYS A 119 1.80 13.73 -0.25
C LYS A 119 0.71 12.68 -0.24
N ALA A 120 1.07 11.45 0.13
CA ALA A 120 0.13 10.40 0.48
C ALA A 120 0.03 10.31 2.01
N ILE A 121 -1.19 10.40 2.52
CA ILE A 121 -1.47 10.37 3.97
C ILE A 121 -2.41 9.23 4.31
N LEU A 122 -2.31 8.77 5.55
CA LEU A 122 -3.18 7.75 6.13
C LEU A 122 -4.30 8.42 6.94
N LEU A 123 -5.54 8.00 6.72
CA LEU A 123 -6.72 8.51 7.42
C LEU A 123 -7.64 7.35 7.87
N PRO A 124 -8.38 7.50 8.98
CA PRO A 124 -9.46 6.58 9.31
C PRO A 124 -10.54 6.58 8.22
N ASP A 125 -10.99 5.39 7.81
CA ASP A 125 -12.16 5.24 6.96
C ASP A 125 -13.40 5.04 7.85
N LYS A 126 -14.18 6.12 8.03
CA LYS A 126 -15.39 6.11 8.85
C LYS A 126 -16.49 5.21 8.28
N GLU A 127 -16.46 4.89 6.99
CA GLU A 127 -17.49 4.08 6.34
C GLU A 127 -17.29 2.59 6.60
N THR A 128 -16.02 2.14 6.61
CA THR A 128 -15.67 0.72 6.72
C THR A 128 -15.09 0.34 8.08
N GLY A 129 -14.78 1.33 8.93
CA GLY A 129 -14.08 1.13 10.19
C GLY A 129 -12.59 0.83 10.04
N GLY A 130 -12.06 0.87 8.81
CA GLY A 130 -10.66 0.60 8.49
C GLY A 130 -9.87 1.89 8.25
N LEU A 131 -8.97 1.82 7.26
CA LEU A 131 -8.11 2.93 6.85
C LEU A 131 -8.30 3.24 5.37
N LYS A 132 -7.97 4.47 5.01
CA LYS A 132 -7.82 4.89 3.63
C LYS A 132 -6.57 5.73 3.46
N VAL A 133 -6.00 5.64 2.27
CA VAL A 133 -4.96 6.55 1.82
C VAL A 133 -5.62 7.70 1.09
N ARG A 134 -5.27 8.93 1.47
CA ARG A 134 -5.57 10.13 0.69
C ARG A 134 -4.29 10.65 0.06
N THR A 135 -4.26 10.74 -1.26
CA THR A 135 -3.13 11.30 -1.99
C THR A 135 -3.50 12.68 -2.49
N PHE A 136 -2.74 13.69 -2.07
CA PHE A 136 -2.79 15.05 -2.61
C PHE A 136 -1.73 15.20 -3.69
N ILE A 137 -2.12 15.77 -4.82
CA ILE A 137 -1.22 16.04 -5.94
C ILE A 137 -1.44 17.46 -6.41
N ASN A 138 -0.33 18.14 -6.69
CA ASN A 138 -0.26 19.43 -7.34
C ASN A 138 0.76 19.32 -8.48
N ILE A 139 0.29 19.40 -9.72
CA ILE A 139 1.11 19.22 -10.92
C ILE A 139 0.75 20.27 -11.98
N THR A 140 1.76 20.70 -12.73
CA THR A 140 1.58 21.51 -13.93
C THR A 140 1.92 20.67 -15.15
N LEU A 141 0.99 20.56 -16.09
CA LEU A 141 1.20 19.89 -17.37
C LEU A 141 1.65 20.93 -18.41
N GLU A 142 2.84 20.73 -18.98
CA GLU A 142 3.35 21.58 -20.07
C GLU A 142 2.70 21.27 -21.42
N GLN A 143 2.30 20.01 -21.60
CA GLN A 143 1.68 19.47 -22.80
C GLN A 143 0.33 18.86 -22.44
N PRO A 144 -0.60 18.75 -23.41
CA PRO A 144 -1.83 18.01 -23.18
C PRO A 144 -1.50 16.55 -22.83
N LEU A 145 -2.32 15.94 -21.98
CA LEU A 145 -2.29 14.51 -21.68
C LEU A 145 -3.51 13.88 -22.34
N THR A 146 -3.30 13.26 -23.50
CA THR A 146 -4.36 12.61 -24.27
C THR A 146 -4.32 11.10 -24.12
N GLU A 147 -3.13 10.55 -23.87
CA GLU A 147 -2.86 9.16 -23.54
C GLU A 147 -1.87 9.10 -22.37
N GLY A 148 -1.41 7.92 -22.00
CA GLY A 148 -0.43 7.82 -20.92
C GLY A 148 -0.40 6.44 -20.31
N GLU A 149 0.70 6.13 -19.66
CA GLU A 149 0.94 4.82 -19.06
C GLU A 149 1.12 5.00 -17.55
N PHE A 150 0.26 4.36 -16.76
CA PHE A 150 0.36 4.31 -15.31
C PHE A 150 0.94 2.96 -14.90
N LEU A 151 2.07 2.98 -14.19
CA LEU A 151 2.79 1.80 -13.75
C LEU A 151 2.81 1.76 -12.21
N ILE A 152 2.80 0.55 -11.66
CA ILE A 152 2.91 0.32 -10.22
C ILE A 152 3.77 -0.89 -9.92
N ASP A 153 4.65 -0.74 -8.94
CA ASP A 153 5.44 -1.79 -8.32
C ASP A 153 5.15 -1.79 -6.81
N VAL A 154 4.86 -2.98 -6.26
CA VAL A 154 4.58 -3.18 -4.84
C VAL A 154 5.48 -4.28 -4.31
N LYS A 155 6.16 -3.99 -3.20
CA LYS A 155 6.93 -4.97 -2.43
C LYS A 155 6.28 -5.19 -1.07
N TYR A 156 6.21 -6.46 -0.65
CA TYR A 156 5.76 -6.90 0.66
C TYR A 156 6.92 -7.53 1.42
N ASN A 157 7.28 -6.95 2.58
CA ASN A 157 8.42 -7.38 3.40
C ASN A 157 9.71 -7.54 2.58
N GLY A 158 9.94 -6.62 1.64
CA GLY A 158 11.12 -6.59 0.76
C GLY A 158 11.07 -7.54 -0.44
N LYS A 159 10.01 -8.34 -0.60
CA LYS A 159 9.81 -9.22 -1.76
C LYS A 159 8.81 -8.59 -2.73
N ASP A 160 9.00 -8.81 -4.01
CA ASP A 160 8.05 -8.34 -5.02
C ASP A 160 6.71 -9.05 -4.82
N LEU A 161 5.64 -8.25 -4.73
CA LEU A 161 4.28 -8.73 -4.52
C LEU A 161 3.43 -8.55 -5.77
N TYR A 162 3.58 -7.41 -6.43
CA TYR A 162 2.73 -7.02 -7.54
C TYR A 162 3.43 -5.98 -8.41
N ASP A 163 3.39 -6.18 -9.71
CA ASP A 163 3.82 -5.25 -10.74
C ASP A 163 2.75 -5.20 -11.83
N ASN A 164 2.38 -4.01 -12.28
CA ASN A 164 1.45 -3.88 -13.41
C ASN A 164 1.53 -2.51 -14.07
N HIS A 165 0.97 -2.42 -15.26
CA HIS A 165 0.80 -1.17 -15.99
C HIS A 165 -0.60 -1.12 -16.61
N TRP A 166 -1.10 0.11 -16.80
CA TRP A 166 -2.38 0.37 -17.45
C TRP A 166 -2.26 1.63 -18.30
N GLU A 167 -3.09 1.69 -19.34
CA GLU A 167 -3.37 2.95 -20.01
C GLU A 167 -4.11 3.89 -19.04
N PHE A 168 -3.49 5.03 -18.72
CA PHE A 168 -3.97 5.94 -17.69
C PHE A 168 -5.37 6.46 -18.02
N CYS A 169 -5.60 6.86 -19.27
CA CYS A 169 -6.86 7.47 -19.70
C CYS A 169 -8.04 6.50 -19.75
N THR A 170 -7.79 5.19 -19.66
CA THR A 170 -8.85 4.15 -19.69
C THR A 170 -8.98 3.38 -18.38
N ILE A 171 -8.15 3.70 -17.36
CA ILE A 171 -8.01 2.92 -16.11
C ILE A 171 -9.31 2.75 -15.32
N ASP A 172 -10.25 3.67 -15.46
CA ASP A 172 -11.50 3.71 -14.72
C ASP A 172 -12.76 3.71 -15.60
N GLU A 173 -12.63 3.41 -16.89
CA GLU A 173 -13.76 3.43 -17.82
C GLU A 173 -14.92 2.54 -17.37
N ASN A 174 -14.59 1.44 -16.70
CA ASN A 174 -15.50 0.43 -16.18
C ASN A 174 -15.87 0.63 -14.69
N LYS A 175 -15.50 1.76 -14.08
CA LYS A 175 -15.84 2.09 -12.69
C LYS A 175 -17.09 2.96 -12.65
N GLU A 176 -17.92 2.75 -11.63
CA GLU A 176 -19.13 3.56 -11.39
C GLU A 176 -18.80 5.05 -11.19
N VAL A 177 -17.63 5.34 -10.61
CA VAL A 177 -17.12 6.69 -10.41
C VAL A 177 -15.77 6.81 -11.11
N ARG A 178 -15.73 7.61 -12.17
CA ARG A 178 -14.50 7.99 -12.86
C ARG A 178 -13.77 9.08 -12.07
N GLN A 179 -12.47 8.89 -11.91
CA GLN A 179 -11.49 9.80 -11.30
C GLN A 179 -10.52 10.39 -12.35
N VAL A 180 -10.39 9.76 -13.51
CA VAL A 180 -9.56 10.18 -14.63
C VAL A 180 -10.45 10.67 -15.77
N PHE A 181 -10.15 11.86 -16.27
CA PHE A 181 -10.93 12.53 -17.31
C PHE A 181 -9.98 13.08 -18.39
N CYS A 182 -9.53 12.20 -19.28
CA CYS A 182 -8.77 12.61 -20.45
C CYS A 182 -9.70 13.21 -21.54
N PRO A 183 -9.19 14.13 -22.38
CA PRO A 183 -7.84 14.70 -22.34
C PRO A 183 -7.69 15.81 -21.30
N TYR A 184 -6.51 15.90 -20.67
CA TYR A 184 -6.13 17.06 -19.86
C TYR A 184 -5.44 18.10 -20.75
N LYS A 185 -5.76 19.37 -20.55
CA LYS A 185 -5.12 20.49 -21.25
C LYS A 185 -3.82 20.86 -20.54
N PRO A 186 -2.88 21.57 -21.20
CA PRO A 186 -1.78 22.19 -20.48
C PRO A 186 -2.31 23.12 -19.38
N GLY A 187 -1.65 23.10 -18.22
CA GLY A 187 -2.02 23.94 -17.09
C GLY A 187 -1.81 23.29 -15.73
N PHE A 188 -2.19 24.04 -14.71
CA PHE A 188 -2.10 23.64 -13.31
C PHE A 188 -3.30 22.79 -12.89
N TYR A 189 -3.03 21.71 -12.19
CA TYR A 189 -4.03 20.81 -11.64
C TYR A 189 -3.70 20.45 -10.20
N ALA A 190 -4.71 20.55 -9.34
CA ALA A 190 -4.61 20.11 -7.96
C ALA A 190 -5.84 19.27 -7.60
N TRP A 191 -5.61 18.08 -7.04
CA TRP A 191 -6.69 17.21 -6.59
C TRP A 191 -6.24 16.34 -5.42
N ALA A 192 -7.24 15.75 -4.76
CA ALA A 192 -7.05 14.73 -3.74
C ALA A 192 -7.87 13.50 -4.10
N THR A 193 -7.27 12.31 -3.99
CA THR A 193 -7.98 11.04 -4.23
C THR A 193 -7.90 10.14 -3.01
N ASP A 194 -9.01 9.47 -2.71
CA ASP A 194 -9.10 8.49 -1.62
C ASP A 194 -9.06 7.08 -2.21
N LYS A 195 -8.26 6.21 -1.60
CA LYS A 195 -8.25 4.77 -1.84
C LYS A 195 -8.39 4.04 -0.51
N LYS A 196 -9.44 3.24 -0.39
CA LYS A 196 -9.70 2.41 0.79
C LYS A 196 -8.66 1.30 0.86
N ILE A 197 -8.14 1.04 2.05
CA ILE A 197 -7.28 -0.12 2.30
C ILE A 197 -8.22 -1.29 2.64
N PRO A 198 -8.19 -2.41 1.89
CA PRO A 198 -9.02 -3.56 2.21
C PRO A 198 -8.66 -4.14 3.57
N ASN A 199 -9.67 -4.46 4.39
CA ASN A 199 -9.49 -5.14 5.68
C ASN A 199 -8.95 -6.57 5.55
N THR A 200 -8.91 -7.12 4.33
CA THR A 200 -8.32 -8.43 4.00
C THR A 200 -6.85 -8.33 3.58
N SER A 201 -6.22 -7.17 3.75
CA SER A 201 -4.79 -7.01 3.50
C SER A 201 -4.00 -7.81 4.54
N VAL A 202 -2.79 -8.25 4.20
CA VAL A 202 -1.95 -9.01 5.14
C VAL A 202 -1.11 -8.02 5.95
N SER A 203 -0.95 -8.23 7.26
CA SER A 203 -0.03 -7.41 8.06
C SER A 203 1.40 -7.53 7.54
N GLY A 204 2.14 -6.42 7.61
CA GLY A 204 3.51 -6.33 7.15
C GLY A 204 3.87 -4.97 6.58
N LYS A 205 5.09 -4.88 6.06
CA LYS A 205 5.62 -3.65 5.48
C LYS A 205 5.42 -3.66 3.96
N TYR A 206 4.75 -2.63 3.47
CA TYR A 206 4.50 -2.39 2.06
C TYR A 206 5.36 -1.24 1.58
N TYR A 207 5.98 -1.42 0.43
CA TYR A 207 6.62 -0.36 -0.33
C TYR A 207 5.93 -0.29 -1.69
N THR A 208 5.57 0.91 -2.13
CA THR A 208 4.97 1.11 -3.44
C THR A 208 5.70 2.20 -4.19
N ARG A 209 6.03 1.91 -5.45
CA ARG A 209 6.46 2.88 -6.45
C ARG A 209 5.37 2.90 -7.51
N ALA A 210 4.81 4.06 -7.81
CA ALA A 210 3.85 4.23 -8.90
C ALA A 210 4.25 5.44 -9.72
N TRP A 211 4.14 5.38 -11.04
CA TRP A 211 4.50 6.51 -11.89
C TRP A 211 3.60 6.60 -13.11
N LEU A 212 3.46 7.81 -13.64
CA LEU A 212 2.69 8.12 -14.83
C LEU A 212 3.64 8.68 -15.89
N ASN A 213 3.65 8.05 -17.05
CA ASN A 213 4.28 8.58 -18.26
C ASN A 213 3.20 9.25 -19.13
N GLY A 214 3.53 10.41 -19.71
CA GLY A 214 2.65 11.11 -20.65
C GLY A 214 2.77 10.60 -22.08
N ASP A 215 2.07 11.26 -23.00
CA ASP A 215 2.02 10.97 -24.44
C ASP A 215 3.41 10.84 -25.10
N ASP A 216 4.40 11.60 -24.61
CA ASP A 216 5.77 11.61 -25.13
C ASP A 216 6.70 10.60 -24.45
N GLY A 217 6.16 9.74 -23.58
CA GLY A 217 6.90 8.76 -22.79
C GLY A 217 7.69 9.36 -21.63
N ARG A 218 7.65 10.68 -21.40
CA ARG A 218 8.29 11.30 -20.23
C ARG A 218 7.45 11.08 -18.99
N MET A 219 8.13 10.85 -17.87
CA MET A 219 7.51 10.75 -16.56
C MET A 219 6.93 12.10 -16.16
N LEU A 220 5.64 12.13 -15.84
CA LEU A 220 4.92 13.29 -15.33
C LEU A 220 4.90 13.31 -13.81
N THR A 221 4.79 12.13 -13.20
CA THR A 221 4.80 12.03 -11.74
C THR A 221 5.23 10.65 -11.26
N CYS A 222 5.81 10.61 -10.06
CA CYS A 222 6.21 9.40 -9.35
C CYS A 222 5.79 9.47 -7.87
N GLY A 223 4.90 8.56 -7.46
CA GLY A 223 4.56 8.34 -6.07
C GLY A 223 5.44 7.25 -5.45
N LEU A 224 6.06 7.56 -4.31
CA LEU A 224 6.78 6.59 -3.48
C LEU A 224 6.10 6.54 -2.12
N THR A 225 5.67 5.34 -1.70
CA THR A 225 5.06 5.16 -0.38
C THR A 225 5.72 4.01 0.38
N THR A 226 5.70 4.12 1.70
CA THR A 226 6.03 3.04 2.63
C THR A 226 5.03 3.08 3.75
N PHE A 227 4.34 1.97 3.99
CA PHE A 227 3.42 1.88 5.11
C PHE A 227 3.41 0.49 5.72
N VAL A 228 2.99 0.42 6.98
CA VAL A 228 2.90 -0.82 7.77
C VAL A 228 1.43 -1.06 8.13
N LEU A 229 1.01 -2.31 7.98
CA LEU A 229 -0.28 -2.87 8.42
C LEU A 229 -0.08 -4.01 9.43
#